data_AF-A0A971S2F2-F1
#
_entry.id   AF-A0A971S2F2-F1
#
_cell.length_a   1.000
_cell.length_b   1.000
_cell.length_c   1.000
_cell.angle_alpha   90.00
_cell.angle_beta   90.00
_cell.angle_gamma   90.00
#
_symmetry.space_group_name_H-M   'P 1'
#
loop_
_entity.id
_entity.type
_entity.pdbx_description
1 polymer ?
#
loop_
_entity_poly.entity_id
_entity_poly.type
_entity_poly.pdbx_seq_one_letter_code
_entity_poly.pdbx_strand_id
1 'polypeptide(L)'
;MSFNTVNEAKEYVVSVTNRAKSIEEIDSALAYFQEMADNAYNEESRSLWLNELNKLAQWKQSDDFKSGNYPLGIDELILELVEWRSAIYAFDLSPKKWTQ
;
A
#
# COMPACT_ATOMS: atom_id res chain seq x y z
N MET A 1 2.18 -5.25 14.54
CA MET A 1 0.93 -4.48 14.72
C MET A 1 0.30 -4.84 16.05
N SER A 2 -0.19 -3.87 16.82
CA SER A 2 -0.88 -4.12 18.10
C SER A 2 -2.22 -3.41 18.06
N PHE A 3 -3.32 -4.16 18.28
CA PHE A 3 -4.67 -3.62 18.37
C PHE A 3 -5.16 -3.77 19.80
N ASN A 4 -5.69 -2.70 20.39
CA ASN A 4 -6.20 -2.69 21.75
C ASN A 4 -7.66 -3.17 21.80
N THR A 5 -8.37 -3.12 20.68
CA THR A 5 -9.76 -3.60 20.59
C THR A 5 -10.05 -4.36 19.29
N VAL A 6 -11.09 -5.18 19.32
CA VAL A 6 -11.60 -5.88 18.12
C VAL A 6 -12.11 -4.91 17.07
N ASN A 7 -12.63 -3.74 17.47
CA ASN A 7 -13.07 -2.71 16.52
C ASN A 7 -11.88 -2.08 15.80
N GLU A 8 -10.79 -1.76 16.49
CA GLU A 8 -9.57 -1.26 15.84
C GLU A 8 -9.02 -2.26 14.82
N ALA A 9 -9.02 -3.56 15.15
CA ALA A 9 -8.61 -4.60 14.21
C ALA A 9 -9.56 -4.69 13.00
N LYS A 10 -10.87 -4.53 13.19
CA LYS A 10 -11.85 -4.54 12.11
C LYS A 10 -11.75 -3.30 11.23
N GLU A 11 -11.59 -2.12 11.82
CA GLU A 11 -11.38 -0.86 11.10
C GLU A 11 -10.08 -0.90 10.30
N TYR A 12 -9.02 -1.46 10.88
CA TYR A 12 -7.77 -1.70 10.18
C TYR A 12 -7.95 -2.66 9.00
N VAL A 13 -8.57 -3.82 9.22
CA VAL A 13 -8.84 -4.78 8.13
C VAL A 13 -9.67 -4.11 7.04
N VAL A 14 -10.72 -3.37 7.40
CA VAL A 14 -11.55 -2.63 6.44
C VAL A 14 -10.74 -1.56 5.71
N SER A 15 -9.86 -0.81 6.37
CA SER A 15 -9.04 0.21 5.71
C SER A 15 -8.04 -0.41 4.72
N VAL A 16 -7.41 -1.54 5.07
CA VAL A 16 -6.47 -2.23 4.16
C VAL A 16 -7.15 -3.07 3.09
N THR A 17 -8.39 -3.54 3.28
CA THR A 17 -9.12 -4.35 2.29
C THR A 17 -10.05 -3.56 1.40
N ASN A 18 -10.72 -2.53 1.94
CA ASN A 18 -11.62 -1.69 1.16
C ASN A 18 -10.92 -0.48 0.57
N ARG A 19 -9.74 -0.09 1.09
CA ARG A 19 -8.95 1.07 0.64
C ARG A 19 -9.82 2.19 0.05
N ALA A 20 -10.90 2.54 0.75
CA ALA A 20 -11.78 3.60 0.34
C ALA A 20 -11.02 4.89 0.62
N LYS A 21 -10.08 5.21 -0.27
CA LYS A 21 -9.13 6.28 -0.03
C LYS A 21 -9.93 7.54 0.17
N SER A 22 -9.86 8.12 1.37
CA SER A 22 -10.47 9.43 1.58
C SER A 22 -9.84 10.44 0.62
N ILE A 23 -10.51 11.57 0.38
CA ILE A 23 -9.97 12.63 -0.47
C ILE A 23 -8.57 13.04 0.03
N GLU A 24 -8.37 13.11 1.34
CA GLU A 24 -7.10 13.46 1.97
C GLU A 24 -6.00 12.41 1.73
N GLU A 25 -6.35 11.13 1.70
CA GLU A 25 -5.41 10.02 1.45
C GLU A 25 -5.01 9.95 -0.04
N ILE A 26 -5.90 10.34 -0.95
CA ILE A 26 -5.58 10.46 -2.38
C ILE A 26 -4.64 11.63 -2.61
N ASP A 27 -4.90 12.76 -1.97
CA ASP A 27 -4.04 13.95 -2.08
C ASP A 27 -2.66 13.69 -1.48
N SER A 28 -2.61 12.97 -0.35
CA SER A 28 -1.35 12.54 0.25
C SER A 28 -0.59 11.54 -0.63
N ALA A 29 -1.29 10.60 -1.29
CA ALA A 29 -0.67 9.65 -2.22
C ALA A 29 -0.17 10.33 -3.51
N LEU A 30 -0.89 11.33 -4.02
CA LEU A 30 -0.44 12.14 -5.16
C LEU A 30 0.85 12.91 -4.81
N ALA A 31 0.90 13.53 -3.63
CA ALA A 31 2.09 14.23 -3.16
C ALA A 31 3.28 13.26 -3.00
N TYR A 32 3.05 12.08 -2.44
CA TYR A 32 4.06 11.03 -2.30
C TYR A 32 4.60 10.57 -3.66
N PHE A 33 3.74 10.24 -4.63
CA PHE A 33 4.19 9.81 -5.95
C PHE A 33 4.97 10.90 -6.70
N GLN A 34 4.60 12.17 -6.51
CA GLN A 34 5.35 13.29 -7.07
C GLN A 34 6.75 13.37 -6.45
N GLU A 35 6.86 13.27 -5.12
CA GLU A 35 8.14 13.26 -4.41
C GLU A 35 9.03 12.07 -4.85
N MET A 36 8.45 10.89 -5.06
CA MET A 36 9.18 9.72 -5.55
C MET A 36 9.66 9.88 -7.00
N ALA A 37 8.88 10.55 -7.86
CA ALA A 37 9.28 10.88 -9.21
C ALA A 37 10.41 11.93 -9.23
N ASP A 38 10.35 12.92 -8.35
CA ASP A 38 11.35 13.99 -8.26
C ASP A 38 12.69 13.48 -7.71
N ASN A 39 12.65 12.50 -6.80
CA ASN A 39 13.84 11.88 -6.20
C ASN A 39 14.27 10.58 -6.90
N ALA A 40 13.70 10.25 -8.06
CA ALA A 40 13.98 9.00 -8.74
C ALA A 40 15.45 8.89 -9.18
N TYR A 41 16.09 7.76 -8.84
CA TYR A 41 17.49 7.50 -9.15
C TYR A 41 17.77 7.29 -10.65
N ASN A 42 16.77 6.88 -11.42
CA ASN A 42 16.89 6.64 -12.86
C ASN A 42 15.57 6.92 -13.58
N GLU A 43 15.67 7.06 -14.91
CA GLU A 43 14.54 7.48 -15.76
C GLU A 43 13.41 6.42 -15.81
N GLU A 44 13.75 5.15 -15.63
CA GLU A 44 12.79 4.04 -15.63
C GLU A 44 11.92 4.09 -14.36
N SER A 45 12.54 4.28 -13.20
CA SER A 45 11.86 4.51 -11.92
C SER A 45 11.02 5.78 -11.96
N ARG A 46 11.57 6.87 -12.52
CA ARG A 46 10.84 8.13 -12.71
C ARG A 46 9.58 7.92 -13.56
N SER A 47 9.71 7.21 -14.67
CA SER A 47 8.60 6.92 -15.58
C SER A 47 7.53 6.07 -14.90
N LEU A 48 7.92 5.12 -14.05
CA LEU A 48 6.99 4.32 -13.26
C LEU A 48 6.18 5.21 -12.29
N TRP A 49 6.84 6.07 -11.52
CA TRP A 49 6.15 6.96 -10.58
C TRP A 49 5.25 7.98 -11.28
N LEU A 50 5.69 8.54 -12.41
CA LEU A 50 4.86 9.42 -13.23
C LEU A 50 3.63 8.71 -13.81
N ASN A 51 3.76 7.43 -14.19
CA ASN A 51 2.63 6.63 -14.67
C ASN A 51 1.60 6.41 -13.55
N GLU A 52 2.06 6.00 -12.35
CA GLU A 52 1.17 5.80 -11.19
C GLU A 52 0.50 7.11 -10.74
N LEU A 53 1.24 8.22 -10.76
CA LEU A 53 0.69 9.56 -10.50
C LEU A 53 -0.41 9.92 -11.50
N ASN A 54 -0.17 9.68 -12.79
CA ASN A 54 -1.12 10.00 -13.85
C ASN A 54 -2.39 9.14 -13.76
N LYS A 55 -2.25 7.83 -13.48
CA LYS A 55 -3.39 6.94 -13.22
C LYS A 55 -4.23 7.42 -12.04
N LEU A 56 -3.59 7.77 -10.92
CA LEU A 56 -4.28 8.24 -9.72
C LEU A 56 -4.96 9.60 -9.95
N ALA A 57 -4.32 10.51 -10.67
CA ALA A 57 -4.88 11.81 -11.02
C ALA A 57 -6.09 11.71 -11.96
N GLN A 58 -6.02 10.82 -12.96
CA GLN A 58 -7.14 10.54 -13.86
C GLN A 58 -8.31 9.90 -13.10
N TRP A 59 -8.02 8.95 -12.22
CA TRP A 59 -9.05 8.32 -11.40
C TRP A 59 -9.72 9.30 -10.44
N LYS A 60 -8.97 10.23 -9.81
CA LYS A 60 -9.56 11.33 -9.01
C LYS A 60 -10.55 12.20 -9.80
N GLN A 61 -10.40 12.29 -11.12
CA GLN A 61 -11.31 13.04 -11.99
C GLN A 61 -12.49 12.20 -12.51
N SER A 62 -12.49 10.89 -12.26
CA SER A 62 -13.52 9.96 -12.74
C SER A 62 -14.87 10.21 -12.07
N ASP A 63 -15.94 9.80 -12.76
CA ASP A 63 -17.29 9.88 -12.21
C ASP A 63 -17.51 8.85 -11.10
N ASP A 64 -16.73 7.76 -11.08
CA ASP A 64 -16.68 6.80 -9.98
C ASP A 64 -16.20 7.49 -8.69
N PHE A 65 -15.13 8.28 -8.77
CA PHE A 65 -14.66 9.04 -7.61
C PHE A 65 -15.69 10.07 -7.13
N LYS A 66 -16.27 10.84 -8.05
CA LYS A 66 -17.29 11.86 -7.72
C LYS A 66 -18.58 11.28 -7.14
N SER A 67 -18.88 10.03 -7.46
CA SER A 67 -20.03 9.28 -6.92
C SER A 67 -19.72 8.55 -5.61
N GLY A 68 -18.49 8.66 -5.08
CA GLY A 68 -18.08 8.00 -3.85
C GLY A 68 -17.73 6.53 -4.01
N ASN A 69 -17.53 6.06 -5.25
CA ASN A 69 -17.06 4.71 -5.55
C ASN A 69 -15.52 4.70 -5.53
N TYR A 70 -14.97 4.49 -4.35
CA TYR A 70 -13.53 4.40 -4.13
C TYR A 70 -12.98 3.02 -4.57
N PRO A 71 -11.70 2.91 -4.99
CA PRO A 71 -11.13 1.68 -5.50
C PRO A 71 -10.87 0.76 -4.32
N LEU A 72 -11.53 -0.41 -4.31
CA LEU A 72 -11.24 -1.45 -3.34
C LEU A 72 -9.90 -2.10 -3.71
N GLY A 73 -8.86 -1.82 -2.93
CA GLY A 73 -7.50 -2.31 -3.20
C GLY A 73 -7.10 -3.44 -2.24
N ILE A 74 -6.65 -4.58 -2.78
CA ILE A 74 -6.11 -5.71 -2.02
C ILE A 74 -4.57 -5.64 -1.94
N ASP A 75 -3.94 -4.66 -2.61
CA ASP A 75 -2.49 -4.59 -2.79
C ASP A 75 -1.72 -4.53 -1.46
N GLU A 76 -2.26 -3.85 -0.46
CA GLU A 76 -1.65 -3.71 0.86
C GLU A 76 -1.70 -5.03 1.65
N LEU A 77 -2.81 -5.77 1.56
CA LEU A 77 -2.92 -7.14 2.09
C LEU A 77 -1.95 -8.10 1.38
N ILE A 78 -1.75 -7.94 0.07
CA ILE A 78 -0.78 -8.74 -0.70
C ILE A 78 0.65 -8.41 -0.26
N LEU A 79 0.98 -7.12 -0.09
CA LEU A 79 2.29 -6.69 0.40
C LEU A 79 2.56 -7.21 1.81
N GLU A 80 1.58 -7.11 2.73
CA GLU A 80 1.69 -7.72 4.06
C GLU A 80 1.94 -9.23 3.96
N LEU A 81 1.18 -9.96 3.15
CA LEU A 81 1.38 -11.40 2.94
C LEU A 81 2.79 -11.73 2.43
N VAL A 82 3.33 -10.93 1.53
CA VAL A 82 4.70 -11.06 1.03
C VAL A 82 5.72 -10.82 2.15
N GLU A 83 5.51 -9.82 3.00
CA GLU A 83 6.36 -9.54 4.17
C GLU A 83 6.33 -10.68 5.18
N TRP A 84 5.14 -11.17 5.54
CA TRP A 84 4.96 -12.31 6.45
C TRP A 84 5.67 -13.55 5.92
N ARG A 85 5.51 -13.85 4.63
CA ARG A 85 6.19 -14.98 3.98
C ARG A 85 7.71 -14.82 4.03
N SER A 86 8.21 -13.61 3.77
CA SER A 86 9.64 -13.31 3.80
C SER A 86 10.23 -13.46 5.20
N ALA A 87 9.51 -13.01 6.23
CA ALA A 87 9.89 -13.18 7.63
C ALA A 87 9.94 -14.67 8.03
N ILE A 88 8.89 -15.43 7.70
CA ILE A 88 8.84 -16.89 7.96
C ILE A 88 10.02 -17.60 7.30
N TYR A 89 10.31 -17.27 6.04
CA TYR A 89 11.42 -17.85 5.31
C TYR A 89 12.80 -17.53 5.94
N ALA A 90 12.98 -16.32 6.45
CA ALA A 90 14.21 -15.95 7.17
C ALA A 90 14.41 -16.79 8.46
N PHE A 91 13.31 -17.12 9.16
CA PHE A 91 13.35 -18.01 10.32
C PHE A 91 13.51 -19.49 9.94
N ASP A 92 12.98 -19.92 8.80
CA ASP A 92 13.16 -21.29 8.30
C ASP A 92 14.61 -21.57 7.84
N LEU A 93 15.28 -20.55 7.28
CA LEU A 93 16.71 -20.59 6.95
C LEU A 93 17.64 -20.37 8.14
N SER A 94 17.11 -19.99 9.31
CA SER A 94 17.92 -19.85 10.51
C SER A 94 18.44 -21.25 10.90
N PRO A 95 19.76 -21.50 10.87
CA PRO A 95 20.27 -22.85 11.08
C PRO A 95 19.88 -23.32 12.48
N LYS A 96 19.38 -24.56 12.59
CA LYS A 96 19.21 -25.29 13.85
C LYS A 96 20.55 -25.35 14.59
N LYS A 97 20.90 -24.29 15.33
CA LYS A 97 22.04 -24.22 16.25
C LYS A 97 21.55 -24.20 17.69
N TRP A 98 20.74 -25.18 18.06
CA TRP A 98 20.43 -25.45 19.46
C TRP A 98 20.34 -26.94 19.64
N THR A 99 21.50 -27.59 19.78
CA THR A 99 21.75 -28.82 20.56
C THR A 99 23.19 -29.31 20.29
N GLN A 100 24.12 -28.82 21.12
CA GLN A 100 25.23 -29.63 21.65
C GLN A 100 25.18 -29.50 23.16
#